data_AF-F9DQ49-F1
#
_entry.id   AF-F9DQ49-F1
#
_cell.length_a   1.000
_cell.length_b   1.000
_cell.length_c   1.000
_cell.angle_alpha   90.00
_cell.angle_beta   90.00
_cell.angle_gamma   90.00
#
_symmetry.space_group_name_H-M   'P 1'
#
loop_
_entity.id
_entity.type
_entity.pdbx_description
1 polymer ?
#
loop_
_entity_poly.entity_id
_entity_poly.type
_entity_poly.pdbx_seq_one_letter_code
_entity_poly.pdbx_strand_id
1 'polypeptide(L)'
;MDADIEGFFDNISHKITMIKVGKAISEEQNPILYSYIRRFISVDRVKWEDYKKNYKKFHNVKPKRTVRQKGIPQGGVLSGLIANLFLHDFDKWVINDLGKELDLKYIRYADDFVVLMRNSDSIEVVKQLIKERLDGIELTLHSNPKKTKIIDLAMKGSYVNFVGFSISPKGIRIKHSNIVRFKNKLSEMVNKTSLSEGQKK
;
A
#
# COMPACT_ATOMS: atom_id res chain seq x y z
N MET A 1 13.24 8.51 7.72
CA MET A 1 12.79 8.37 6.33
C MET A 1 11.31 7.98 6.31
N ASP A 2 10.52 8.78 5.61
CA ASP A 2 9.12 8.54 5.25
C ASP A 2 9.13 7.98 3.82
N ALA A 3 8.59 6.78 3.60
CA ALA A 3 8.76 6.03 2.35
C ALA A 3 7.46 5.36 1.88
N ASP A 4 7.32 5.29 0.55
CA ASP A 4 6.15 4.76 -0.15
C ASP A 4 6.61 3.88 -1.32
N ILE A 5 5.85 2.83 -1.64
CA ILE A 5 6.16 1.90 -2.74
C ILE A 5 5.28 2.24 -3.94
N GLU A 6 5.91 2.44 -5.10
CA GLU A 6 5.19 2.89 -6.29
C GLU A 6 4.25 1.80 -6.84
N GLY A 7 2.95 2.11 -6.87
CA GLY A 7 1.93 1.24 -7.45
C GLY A 7 1.91 -0.16 -6.82
N PHE A 8 2.16 -0.27 -5.51
CA PHE A 8 2.42 -1.52 -4.82
C PHE A 8 1.48 -2.67 -5.23
N PHE A 9 0.17 -2.50 -5.05
CA PHE A 9 -0.81 -3.54 -5.38
C PHE A 9 -0.84 -3.94 -6.86
N ASP A 10 -0.45 -3.06 -7.78
CA ASP A 10 -0.41 -3.33 -9.21
C ASP A 10 0.92 -3.95 -9.66
N ASN A 11 1.98 -3.80 -8.85
CA ASN A 11 3.32 -4.26 -9.16
C ASN A 11 3.73 -5.56 -8.45
N ILE A 12 2.97 -6.06 -7.47
CA ILE A 12 3.23 -7.35 -6.81
C ILE A 12 3.37 -8.49 -7.84
N SER A 13 4.55 -9.08 -7.92
CA SER A 13 4.87 -10.16 -8.86
C SER A 13 4.11 -11.45 -8.55
N HIS A 14 3.37 -12.00 -9.52
CA HIS A 14 2.64 -13.27 -9.32
C HIS A 14 3.59 -14.42 -9.04
N LYS A 15 4.72 -14.48 -9.76
CA LYS A 15 5.73 -15.53 -9.61
C LYS A 15 6.29 -15.58 -8.18
N ILE A 16 6.77 -14.45 -7.68
CA ILE A 16 7.34 -14.35 -6.32
C ILE A 16 6.26 -14.63 -5.28
N THR A 17 5.05 -14.10 -5.47
CA THR A 17 3.93 -14.34 -4.56
C THR A 17 3.60 -15.82 -4.46
N MET A 18 3.51 -16.54 -5.58
CA MET A 18 3.17 -17.96 -5.57
C MET A 18 4.26 -18.82 -4.92
N ILE A 19 5.53 -18.47 -5.06
CA ILE A 19 6.63 -19.13 -4.32
C ILE A 19 6.44 -18.94 -2.81
N LYS A 20 6.11 -17.72 -2.37
CA LYS A 20 5.88 -17.42 -0.94
C LYS A 20 4.64 -18.13 -0.40
N VAL A 21 3.55 -18.16 -1.15
CA VAL A 21 2.33 -18.89 -0.81
C VAL A 21 2.63 -20.38 -0.66
N GLY A 22 3.31 -20.99 -1.64
CA GLY A 22 3.65 -22.42 -1.61
C GLY A 22 4.46 -22.81 -0.37
N LYS A 23 5.40 -21.95 0.05
CA LYS A 23 6.13 -22.11 1.32
C LYS A 23 5.24 -21.95 2.55
N ALA A 24 4.33 -20.98 2.55
CA ALA A 24 3.52 -20.65 3.72
C ALA A 24 2.44 -21.69 4.04
N ILE A 25 1.87 -22.33 3.02
CA ILE A 25 0.77 -23.31 3.19
C ILE A 25 1.21 -24.77 2.95
N SER A 26 2.50 -25.00 2.67
CA SER A 26 3.03 -26.28 2.21
C SER A 26 2.25 -26.83 1.01
N GLU A 27 2.56 -26.33 -0.20
CA GLU A 27 1.85 -26.67 -1.44
C GLU A 27 1.56 -28.18 -1.61
N GLU A 28 2.53 -29.04 -1.27
CA GLU A 28 2.39 -30.51 -1.34
C GLU A 28 1.27 -31.05 -0.45
N GLN A 29 1.04 -30.43 0.70
CA GLN A 29 -0.01 -30.82 1.65
C GLN A 29 -1.37 -30.20 1.29
N ASN A 30 -1.36 -29.02 0.64
CA ASN A 30 -2.57 -28.23 0.37
C ASN A 30 -2.69 -27.77 -1.09
N PRO A 31 -2.66 -28.68 -2.10
CA PRO A 31 -2.59 -28.30 -3.51
C PRO A 31 -3.86 -27.59 -4.02
N ILE A 32 -5.03 -27.94 -3.47
CA ILE A 32 -6.30 -27.30 -3.82
C ILE A 32 -6.33 -25.84 -3.36
N LEU A 33 -5.92 -25.58 -2.11
CA LEU A 33 -5.86 -24.23 -1.56
C LEU A 33 -4.87 -23.36 -2.34
N TYR A 34 -3.69 -23.91 -2.67
CA TYR A 34 -2.71 -23.25 -3.51
C TYR A 34 -3.32 -22.84 -4.87
N SER A 35 -4.06 -23.75 -5.50
CA SER A 35 -4.75 -23.49 -6.77
C SER A 35 -5.79 -22.38 -6.67
N TYR A 36 -6.58 -22.33 -5.59
CA TYR A 36 -7.55 -21.25 -5.38
C TYR A 36 -6.88 -19.89 -5.19
N ILE A 37 -5.80 -19.83 -4.39
CA ILE A 37 -5.04 -18.60 -4.19
C ILE A 37 -4.41 -18.14 -5.52
N ARG A 38 -3.85 -19.07 -6.31
CA ARG A 38 -3.32 -18.78 -7.64
C ARG A 38 -4.39 -18.18 -8.54
N ARG A 39 -5.58 -18.78 -8.58
CA ARG A 39 -6.71 -18.26 -9.38
C ARG A 39 -7.14 -16.88 -8.93
N PHE A 40 -7.13 -16.60 -7.62
CA PHE A 40 -7.44 -15.28 -7.06
C PHE A 40 -6.40 -14.22 -7.47
N ILE A 41 -5.11 -14.54 -7.39
CA ILE A 41 -4.01 -13.63 -7.75
C ILE A 41 -4.01 -13.34 -9.27
N SER A 42 -4.15 -14.39 -10.07
CA SER A 42 -4.07 -14.33 -11.54
C SER A 42 -5.41 -14.01 -12.21
N VAL A 43 -6.38 -13.43 -11.49
CA VAL A 43 -7.64 -12.98 -12.12
C VAL A 43 -7.33 -11.96 -13.22
N ASP A 44 -7.84 -12.24 -14.42
CA ASP A 44 -7.75 -11.33 -15.55
C ASP A 44 -8.49 -10.02 -15.27
N ARG A 45 -7.97 -8.91 -15.81
CA ARG A 45 -8.67 -7.62 -15.78
C ARG A 45 -9.45 -7.40 -17.07
N VAL A 46 -10.59 -6.72 -16.92
CA VAL A 46 -11.36 -6.13 -18.02
C VAL A 46 -11.21 -4.62 -17.89
N LYS A 47 -10.90 -3.92 -18.99
CA LYS A 47 -10.79 -2.47 -18.96
C LYS A 47 -12.15 -1.85 -18.66
N TRP A 48 -12.15 -0.75 -17.90
CA TRP A 48 -13.38 -0.09 -17.50
C TRP A 48 -14.20 0.40 -18.70
N GLU A 49 -13.53 0.86 -19.75
CA GLU A 49 -14.17 1.34 -20.98
C GLU A 49 -14.95 0.22 -21.69
N ASP A 50 -14.38 -0.99 -21.70
CA ASP A 50 -15.02 -2.19 -22.24
C ASP A 50 -16.23 -2.57 -21.38
N TYR A 51 -16.12 -2.39 -20.06
CA TYR A 51 -17.18 -2.72 -19.12
C TYR A 51 -18.39 -1.79 -19.20
N LYS A 52 -18.15 -0.47 -19.13
CA LYS A 52 -19.18 0.57 -19.00
C LYS A 52 -20.19 0.58 -20.16
N LYS A 53 -19.75 0.31 -21.39
CA LYS A 53 -20.61 0.35 -22.60
C LYS A 53 -21.39 -0.94 -22.83
N ASN A 54 -21.02 -2.05 -22.18
CA ASN A 54 -21.47 -3.38 -22.57
C ASN A 54 -21.87 -4.27 -21.38
N TYR A 55 -22.18 -3.71 -20.21
CA TYR A 55 -22.52 -4.51 -19.02
C TYR A 55 -23.62 -5.55 -19.28
N LYS A 56 -24.67 -5.19 -20.05
CA LYS A 56 -25.74 -6.11 -20.48
C LYS A 56 -25.29 -7.16 -21.49
N LYS A 57 -24.27 -6.88 -22.32
CA LYS A 57 -23.73 -7.83 -23.29
C LYS A 57 -22.84 -8.89 -22.64
N PHE A 58 -22.32 -8.70 -21.42
CA PHE A 58 -21.50 -9.71 -20.76
C PHE A 58 -22.25 -10.99 -20.36
N HIS A 59 -23.59 -10.97 -20.40
CA HIS A 59 -24.37 -12.20 -20.29
C HIS A 59 -24.26 -13.08 -21.56
N ASN A 60 -24.00 -12.49 -22.72
CA ASN A 60 -24.01 -13.19 -24.02
C ASN A 60 -22.63 -13.27 -24.70
N VAL A 61 -21.70 -12.35 -24.38
CA VAL A 61 -20.37 -12.28 -25.01
C VAL A 61 -19.30 -12.07 -23.95
N LYS A 62 -18.29 -12.96 -23.93
CA LYS A 62 -17.18 -12.83 -22.97
C LYS A 62 -16.34 -11.57 -23.27
N PRO A 63 -16.01 -10.76 -22.25
CA PRO A 63 -15.14 -9.59 -22.43
C PRO A 63 -13.75 -10.01 -22.91
N LYS A 64 -13.07 -9.10 -23.63
CA LYS A 64 -11.63 -9.19 -23.82
C LYS A 64 -10.95 -9.05 -22.46
N ARG A 65 -10.23 -10.10 -22.07
CA ARG A 65 -9.51 -10.19 -20.80
C ARG A 65 -8.03 -9.97 -21.04
N THR A 66 -7.38 -9.23 -20.15
CA THR A 66 -5.94 -9.07 -20.16
C THR A 66 -5.34 -9.97 -19.08
N VAL A 67 -4.55 -10.95 -19.53
CA VAL A 67 -3.74 -11.80 -18.65
C VAL A 67 -2.65 -10.94 -18.03
N ARG A 68 -2.42 -11.13 -16.72
CA ARG A 68 -1.44 -10.35 -15.96
C ARG A 68 -0.41 -11.28 -15.35
N GLN A 69 0.82 -10.80 -15.27
CA GLN A 69 1.91 -11.45 -14.53
C GLN A 69 2.23 -10.73 -13.21
N LYS A 70 1.60 -9.57 -12.98
CA LYS A 70 1.75 -8.75 -11.79
C LYS A 70 0.44 -8.09 -11.36
N GLY A 71 0.41 -7.76 -10.07
CA GLY A 71 -0.64 -7.05 -9.37
C GLY A 71 -1.76 -7.95 -8.86
N ILE A 72 -2.27 -7.64 -7.68
CA ILE A 72 -3.39 -8.34 -7.04
C ILE A 72 -4.68 -7.50 -7.10
N PRO A 73 -5.87 -8.10 -6.97
CA PRO A 73 -7.13 -7.33 -7.00
C PRO A 73 -7.23 -6.36 -5.83
N GLN A 74 -7.27 -5.05 -6.06
CA GLN A 74 -7.52 -4.08 -4.99
C GLN A 74 -8.97 -4.20 -4.49
N GLY A 75 -9.17 -4.28 -3.18
CA GLY A 75 -10.49 -4.49 -2.56
C GLY A 75 -10.92 -5.96 -2.43
N GLY A 76 -10.11 -6.91 -2.89
CA GLY A 76 -10.32 -8.33 -2.59
C GLY A 76 -9.99 -8.67 -1.14
N VAL A 77 -10.77 -9.56 -0.52
CA VAL A 77 -10.63 -9.93 0.91
C VAL A 77 -9.25 -10.50 1.26
N LEU A 78 -8.61 -11.22 0.32
CA LEU A 78 -7.27 -11.80 0.53
C LEU A 78 -6.13 -10.85 0.19
N SER A 79 -6.41 -9.71 -0.44
CA SER A 79 -5.37 -8.87 -1.02
C SER A 79 -4.46 -8.25 0.03
N GLY A 80 -5.01 -7.84 1.18
CA GLY A 80 -4.22 -7.33 2.30
C GLY A 80 -3.29 -8.41 2.89
N LEU A 81 -3.78 -9.65 3.01
CA LEU A 81 -2.99 -10.77 3.52
C LEU A 81 -1.84 -11.11 2.54
N ILE A 82 -2.15 -11.18 1.25
CA ILE A 82 -1.16 -11.48 0.20
C ILE A 82 -0.09 -10.38 0.13
N ALA A 83 -0.50 -9.11 0.22
CA ALA A 83 0.41 -7.97 0.29
C ALA A 83 1.37 -8.07 1.49
N ASN A 84 0.85 -8.43 2.66
CA ASN A 84 1.69 -8.62 3.86
C ASN A 84 2.62 -9.82 3.74
N LEU A 85 2.13 -10.95 3.21
CA LEU A 85 2.97 -12.12 2.95
C LEU A 85 4.11 -11.79 1.98
N PHE A 86 3.83 -10.97 0.96
CA PHE A 86 4.82 -10.55 -0.02
C PHE A 86 5.99 -9.80 0.64
N LEU A 87 5.67 -8.80 1.46
CA LEU A 87 6.65 -7.94 2.14
C LEU A 87 7.24 -8.54 3.43
N HIS A 88 6.74 -9.67 3.93
CA HIS A 88 7.18 -10.25 5.20
C HIS A 88 8.70 -10.48 5.31
N ASP A 89 9.31 -11.02 4.26
CA ASP A 89 10.78 -11.25 4.25
C ASP A 89 11.56 -9.95 4.13
N PHE A 90 10.98 -8.92 3.50
CA PHE A 90 11.54 -7.59 3.47
C PHE A 90 11.50 -6.96 4.86
N ASP A 91 10.36 -7.03 5.55
CA ASP A 91 10.21 -6.53 6.92
C ASP A 91 11.22 -7.20 7.88
N LYS A 92 11.34 -8.53 7.78
CA LYS A 92 12.33 -9.29 8.56
C LYS A 92 13.75 -8.84 8.29
N TRP A 93 14.09 -8.58 7.03
CA TRP A 93 15.42 -8.09 6.67
C TRP A 93 15.69 -6.69 7.23
N VAL A 94 14.73 -5.76 7.14
CA VAL A 94 14.88 -4.42 7.72
C VAL A 94 15.06 -4.50 9.24
N ILE A 95 14.26 -5.33 9.92
CA ILE A 95 14.28 -5.41 11.40
C ILE A 95 15.51 -6.15 11.91
N ASN A 96 15.85 -7.29 11.30
CA ASN A 96 16.85 -8.20 11.86
C ASN A 96 18.26 -7.97 11.31
N ASP A 97 18.39 -7.57 10.06
CA ASP A 97 19.70 -7.37 9.44
C ASP A 97 20.11 -5.90 9.61
N LEU A 98 19.33 -4.96 9.07
CA LEU A 98 19.63 -3.53 9.24
C LEU A 98 19.45 -3.06 10.68
N GLY A 99 18.39 -3.49 11.37
CA GLY A 99 18.06 -3.04 12.73
C GLY A 99 18.98 -3.57 13.83
N LYS A 100 19.82 -4.58 13.56
CA LYS A 100 20.85 -5.04 14.51
C LYS A 100 22.15 -4.24 14.37
N GLU A 101 22.51 -3.89 13.14
CA GLU A 101 23.73 -3.14 12.85
C GLU A 101 23.55 -1.63 13.12
N LEU A 102 22.34 -1.13 12.93
CA LEU A 102 21.99 0.28 13.03
C LEU A 102 20.90 0.48 14.09
N ASP A 103 21.00 1.55 14.91
CA ASP A 103 19.94 1.96 15.85
C ASP A 103 18.72 2.49 15.08
N LEU A 104 17.97 1.54 14.51
CA LEU A 104 16.89 1.75 13.54
C LEU A 104 15.58 1.21 14.10
N LYS A 105 14.51 1.98 13.93
CA LYS A 105 13.12 1.53 14.15
C LYS A 105 12.37 1.52 12.83
N TYR A 106 11.61 0.46 12.61
CA TYR A 106 10.84 0.24 11.39
C TYR A 106 9.35 0.10 11.72
N ILE A 107 8.51 0.80 10.96
CA ILE A 107 7.06 0.76 11.08
C ILE A 107 6.48 0.72 9.67
N ARG A 108 5.61 -0.25 9.36
CA ARG A 108 4.92 -0.34 8.06
C ARG A 108 3.42 -0.42 8.24
N TYR A 109 2.70 0.23 7.33
CA TYR A 109 1.27 0.11 7.14
C TYR A 109 0.97 -0.05 5.65
N ALA A 110 0.56 -1.26 5.25
CA ALA A 110 0.41 -1.62 3.83
C ALA A 110 1.71 -1.33 3.03
N ASP A 111 1.67 -0.42 2.06
CA ASP A 111 2.77 0.06 1.22
C ASP A 111 3.55 1.23 1.82
N ASP A 112 2.95 2.01 2.71
CA ASP A 112 3.61 3.10 3.42
C ASP A 112 4.49 2.55 4.56
N PHE A 113 5.73 3.00 4.68
CA PHE A 113 6.58 2.66 5.82
C PHE A 113 7.49 3.81 6.25
N VAL A 114 7.85 3.78 7.53
CA VAL A 114 8.73 4.75 8.16
C VAL A 114 9.92 4.02 8.76
N VAL A 115 11.11 4.54 8.46
CA VAL A 115 12.37 4.15 9.07
C VAL A 115 12.85 5.32 9.93
N LEU A 116 13.00 5.10 11.23
CA LEU A 116 13.51 6.09 12.18
C LEU A 116 14.92 5.69 12.59
N MET A 117 15.84 6.64 12.58
CA MET A 117 17.23 6.46 13.00
C MET A 117 17.65 7.67 13.83
N ARG A 118 18.55 7.44 14.80
CA ARG A 118 19.11 8.52 15.63
C ARG A 118 20.21 9.30 14.92
N ASN A 119 21.09 8.60 14.19
CA ASN A 119 22.15 9.23 13.40
C ASN A 119 21.71 9.38 11.93
N SER A 120 21.90 10.57 11.38
CA SER A 120 21.66 10.89 9.97
C SER A 120 22.74 10.36 9.03
N ASP A 121 23.97 10.12 9.48
CA ASP A 121 25.10 9.87 8.56
C ASP A 121 24.93 8.62 7.68
N SER A 122 24.08 7.68 8.11
CA SER A 122 23.84 6.42 7.38
C SER A 122 22.45 6.35 6.72
N ILE A 123 21.61 7.38 6.82
CA ILE A 123 20.22 7.28 6.34
C ILE A 123 20.14 7.19 4.81
N GLU A 124 21.03 7.86 4.08
CA GLU A 124 21.14 7.77 2.62
C GLU A 124 21.59 6.37 2.18
N VAL A 125 22.54 5.78 2.91
CA VAL A 125 23.00 4.40 2.67
C VAL A 125 21.86 3.42 2.90
N VAL A 126 21.13 3.56 4.02
CA VAL A 126 19.96 2.73 4.33
C VAL A 126 18.87 2.87 3.27
N LYS A 127 18.61 4.10 2.80
CA LYS A 127 17.65 4.35 1.71
C LYS A 127 18.06 3.61 0.44
N GLN A 128 19.35 3.62 0.09
CA GLN A 128 19.86 2.93 -1.08
C GLN A 128 19.75 1.41 -0.95
N LEU A 129 20.12 0.85 0.21
CA LEU A 129 19.96 -0.58 0.49
C LEU A 129 18.50 -1.03 0.42
N ILE A 130 17.58 -0.24 0.98
CA ILE A 130 16.13 -0.51 0.90
C ILE A 130 15.66 -0.50 -0.55
N LYS A 131 16.11 0.47 -1.35
CA LYS A 131 15.78 0.55 -2.77
C LYS A 131 16.25 -0.70 -3.51
N GLU A 132 17.51 -1.09 -3.35
CA GLU A 132 18.08 -2.29 -3.98
C GLU A 132 17.34 -3.57 -3.56
N ARG A 133 16.98 -3.67 -2.27
CA ARG A 133 16.22 -4.81 -1.77
C ARG A 133 14.82 -4.90 -2.37
N LEU A 134 14.13 -3.77 -2.52
CA LEU A 134 12.83 -3.69 -3.17
C LEU A 134 12.94 -4.04 -4.66
N ASP A 135 13.93 -3.48 -5.36
CA ASP A 135 14.16 -3.75 -6.78
C ASP A 135 14.41 -5.25 -7.02
N GLY A 136 15.13 -5.91 -6.10
CA GLY A 136 15.36 -7.36 -6.11
C GLY A 136 14.11 -8.23 -5.93
N ILE A 137 13.00 -7.66 -5.46
CA ILE A 137 11.68 -8.33 -5.40
C ILE A 137 10.67 -7.72 -6.38
N GLU A 138 11.14 -7.05 -7.43
CA GLU A 138 10.35 -6.43 -8.49
C GLU A 138 9.40 -5.31 -8.00
N LEU A 139 9.72 -4.68 -6.87
CA LEU A 139 9.04 -3.49 -6.36
C LEU A 139 9.96 -2.28 -6.46
N THR A 140 9.39 -1.10 -6.61
CA THR A 140 10.17 0.13 -6.76
C THR A 140 9.84 1.11 -5.64
N LEU A 141 10.87 1.60 -4.96
CA LEU A 141 10.74 2.70 -4.01
C LEU A 141 10.31 3.97 -4.76
N HIS A 142 9.27 4.65 -4.29
CA HIS A 142 8.72 5.77 -5.03
C HIS A 142 9.75 6.91 -5.13
N SER A 143 10.11 7.29 -6.36
CA SER A 143 11.16 8.28 -6.63
C SER A 143 10.74 9.73 -6.32
N ASN A 144 9.44 10.00 -6.15
CA ASN A 144 8.93 11.34 -5.92
C ASN A 144 9.34 11.83 -4.50
N PRO A 145 10.07 12.96 -4.37
CA PRO A 145 10.47 13.50 -3.07
C PRO A 145 9.29 13.87 -2.15
N LYS A 146 8.08 14.05 -2.70
CA LYS A 146 6.87 14.28 -1.90
C LYS A 146 6.35 13.01 -1.21
N LYS A 147 6.69 11.83 -1.76
CA LYS A 147 6.24 10.51 -1.29
C LYS A 147 7.33 9.81 -0.48
N THR A 148 8.57 9.86 -0.95
CA THR A 148 9.72 9.33 -0.22
C THR A 148 10.70 10.43 0.14
N LYS A 149 10.91 10.67 1.44
CA LYS A 149 11.77 11.76 1.94
C LYS A 149 12.46 11.43 3.25
N ILE A 150 13.61 12.05 3.43
CA ILE A 150 14.35 12.06 4.70
C ILE A 150 13.96 13.36 5.41
N ILE A 151 13.66 13.25 6.69
CA ILE A 151 13.17 14.37 7.51
C ILE A 151 13.95 14.32 8.82
N ASP A 152 14.59 15.44 9.17
CA ASP A 152 15.17 15.62 10.48
C ASP A 152 14.08 16.04 11.48
N LEU A 153 13.80 15.16 12.45
CA LEU A 153 12.80 15.37 13.50
C LEU A 153 13.29 16.31 14.63
N ALA A 154 14.58 16.64 14.69
CA ALA A 154 15.11 17.60 15.66
C ALA A 154 14.80 19.06 15.25
N MET A 155 14.63 19.33 13.96
CA MET A 155 14.30 20.65 13.45
C MET A 155 12.94 21.14 13.96
N LYS A 156 12.87 22.42 14.37
CA LYS A 156 11.62 23.00 14.86
C LYS A 156 10.55 23.00 13.77
N GLY A 157 9.41 22.38 14.07
CA GLY A 157 8.25 22.34 13.17
C GLY A 157 8.27 21.19 12.16
N SER A 158 9.27 20.29 12.22
CA SER A 158 9.26 19.07 11.42
C SER A 158 8.30 18.03 11.98
N TYR A 159 7.81 17.18 11.08
CA TYR A 159 6.91 16.08 11.40
C TYR A 159 6.96 15.04 10.28
N VAL A 160 6.72 13.78 10.64
CA VAL A 160 6.45 12.69 9.68
C VAL A 160 4.94 12.56 9.54
N ASN A 161 4.45 12.43 8.31
CA ASN A 161 3.04 12.12 8.08
C ASN A 161 2.88 10.62 7.91
N PHE A 162 2.10 9.97 8.77
CA PHE A 162 1.90 8.52 8.70
C PHE A 162 0.44 8.17 9.00
N VAL A 163 -0.21 7.41 8.11
CA VAL A 163 -1.59 6.91 8.25
C VAL A 163 -2.59 7.99 8.71
N GLY A 164 -2.46 9.21 8.16
CA GLY A 164 -3.37 10.33 8.44
C GLY A 164 -3.05 11.17 9.68
N PHE A 165 -1.96 10.87 10.37
CA PHE A 165 -1.43 11.66 11.48
C PHE A 165 -0.14 12.37 11.09
N SER A 166 0.14 13.49 11.75
CA SER A 166 1.45 14.14 11.75
C SER A 166 2.09 13.91 13.11
N ILE A 167 3.25 13.25 13.11
CA ILE A 167 3.96 12.78 14.30
C ILE A 167 5.25 13.60 14.45
N SER A 168 5.49 14.10 15.65
CA SER A 168 6.70 14.86 16.01
C SER A 168 7.12 14.52 17.44
N PRO A 169 8.35 14.88 17.87
CA PRO A 169 8.77 14.69 19.26
C PRO A 169 7.88 15.41 20.29
N LYS A 170 7.16 16.46 19.88
CA LYS A 170 6.25 17.24 20.75
C LYS A 170 4.86 16.61 20.90
N GLY A 171 4.56 15.57 20.11
CA GLY A 171 3.26 14.91 20.12
C GLY A 171 2.71 14.60 18.73
N ILE A 172 1.49 14.07 18.73
CA ILE A 172 0.77 13.57 17.57
C ILE A 172 -0.44 14.47 17.31
N ARG A 173 -0.66 14.84 16.04
CA ARG A 173 -1.84 15.59 15.60
C ARG A 173 -2.44 14.98 14.35
N ILE A 174 -3.69 15.34 14.05
CA ILE A 174 -4.33 14.95 12.78
C ILE A 174 -3.65 15.72 11.63
N LYS A 175 -3.36 15.04 10.52
CA LYS A 175 -2.81 15.66 9.32
C LYS A 175 -3.75 16.77 8.82
N HIS A 176 -3.21 17.96 8.55
CA HIS A 176 -4.02 19.13 8.17
C HIS A 176 -4.94 18.86 6.96
N SER A 177 -4.45 18.12 5.96
CA SER A 177 -5.25 17.73 4.78
C SER A 177 -6.49 16.91 5.15
N ASN A 178 -6.42 16.09 6.20
CA ASN A 178 -7.55 15.29 6.66
C ASN A 178 -8.59 16.17 7.35
N ILE A 179 -8.16 17.17 8.11
CA ILE A 179 -9.05 18.16 8.72
C ILE A 179 -9.79 18.95 7.63
N VAL A 180 -9.06 19.43 6.61
CA VAL A 180 -9.67 20.14 5.47
C VAL A 180 -10.67 19.25 4.73
N ARG A 181 -10.29 18.00 4.43
CA ARG A 181 -11.20 17.04 3.78
C ARG A 181 -12.45 16.75 4.60
N PHE A 182 -12.30 16.63 5.92
CA PHE A 182 -13.42 16.42 6.84
C PHE A 182 -14.38 17.63 6.83
N LYS A 183 -13.84 18.85 6.95
CA LYS A 183 -14.63 20.09 6.88
C LYS A 183 -15.39 20.21 5.56
N ASN A 184 -14.72 19.99 4.43
CA ASN A 184 -15.36 20.04 3.12
C ASN A 184 -16.50 19.03 3.00
N LYS A 185 -16.29 17.80 3.48
CA LYS A 185 -17.32 16.76 3.47
C LYS A 185 -18.52 17.12 4.36
N LEU A 186 -18.29 17.73 5.52
CA LEU A 186 -19.37 18.23 6.38
C LEU A 186 -20.16 19.34 5.67
N SER A 187 -19.48 20.32 5.08
CA SER A 187 -20.16 21.40 4.35
C SER A 187 -20.99 20.85 3.19
N GLU A 188 -20.47 19.89 2.42
CA GLU A 188 -21.23 19.22 1.37
C GLU A 188 -22.46 18.49 1.90
N MET A 189 -22.35 17.80 3.04
CA MET A 189 -23.47 17.10 3.66
C MET A 189 -24.54 18.07 4.16
N VAL A 190 -24.14 19.15 4.83
CA VAL A 190 -25.06 20.20 5.30
C VAL A 190 -25.78 20.85 4.13
N ASN A 191 -25.05 21.24 3.07
CA ASN A 191 -25.63 21.87 1.88
C ASN A 191 -26.56 20.95 1.08
N LYS A 192 -26.33 19.64 1.11
CA LYS A 192 -27.25 18.64 0.51
C LYS A 192 -28.48 18.39 1.37
N THR A 193 -28.39 18.67 2.66
CA THR A 193 -29.49 18.49 3.62
C THR A 193 -30.27 19.78 3.76
N SER A 194 -30.55 20.47 2.63
CA SER A 194 -31.54 21.54 2.61
C SER A 194 -32.76 21.03 3.36
N LEU A 195 -33.02 21.62 4.52
CA LEU A 195 -34.19 21.35 5.32
C LEU A 195 -35.36 21.43 4.35
N SER A 196 -36.11 20.35 4.23
CA SER A 196 -37.47 20.40 3.71
C SER A 196 -38.26 21.31 4.64
N GLU A 197 -38.07 22.63 4.51
CA GLU A 197 -38.95 23.63 5.07
C GLU A 197 -40.34 23.30 4.53
N GLY A 198 -41.24 23.10 5.49
CA GLY A 198 -42.42 22.28 5.35
C GLY A 198 -43.25 22.58 4.11
N GLN A 199 -43.62 21.52 3.41
CA GLN A 199 -44.94 21.44 2.80
C GLN A 199 -45.96 21.59 3.96
N LYS A 200 -46.32 22.85 4.27
CA LYS A 200 -47.49 23.17 5.09
C LYS A 200 -48.70 22.59 4.37
N LYS A 201 -49.24 21.50 4.93
CA LYS A 201 -50.62 21.07 4.69
C LYS A 201 -51.58 22.07 5.30
#